data_AF-A0A0F9KFJ9-F1
#
_entry.id   AF-A0A0F9KFJ9-F1
#
_cell.length_a   1.000
_cell.length_b   1.000
_cell.length_c   1.000
_cell.angle_alpha   90.00
_cell.angle_beta   90.00
_cell.angle_gamma   90.00
#
_symmetry.space_group_name_H-M   'P 1'
#
loop_
_entity.id
_entity.type
_entity.pdbx_description
1 polymer ?
#
loop_
_entity_poly.entity_id
_entity_poly.type
_entity_poly.pdbx_seq_one_letter_code
_entity_poly.pdbx_strand_id
1 'polypeptide(L)'
;MAKPWGKQDETDGLTGEDRTLLAYYKVPNMTLSDIATKMGRTERSIANRLQYIRHIMGERGEEAPGRINKRIKGSGIKIEEKGNHLFLESKSRRIKNLEDLIEVCEVDLTIWHVKNHKINTWEVGAKAENKDLTYVDGKVSGTIRSEGLTIETLHQVTAWLIRQEPIAIKPVLQSVYFKLGKYAYPRPVKPKNLKRTLVLPDPQFGFYKSLRTSRLTPFHDRAALDVALQIAQSYHIDQTIFLGDLLDLADWSDRFIRSPNMQYTTQPAAIEAKWWISQFVQATDGKKVSIIEGNHDKRMNDAILKHLEEAFELRSLDGLDLPPLLSVPRLLALHDIGVEWVGDYPNGQVWIGDNLVVEHGDVARGKSGATVSSMVQDAHHSKIVGHIHRIEMAFKTIHKKGGSDTIEVWSIGCLCRIDGAVPAKKKRNNWQQAFAIVESFDGGVFNIEPVTIKNGMSIYRGEVFKARDRLSDLRKTTVGKSKWNW
;
A
#
# COMPACT_ATOMS: atom_id res chain seq x y z
N MET A 1 6.44 -33.79 -24.19
CA MET A 1 6.86 -33.51 -25.58
C MET A 1 6.13 -32.27 -26.06
N ALA A 2 6.85 -31.17 -26.29
CA ALA A 2 6.36 -29.96 -26.96
C ALA A 2 7.49 -29.44 -27.87
N LYS A 3 7.14 -29.06 -29.09
CA LYS A 3 8.00 -28.98 -30.29
C LYS A 3 9.16 -27.96 -30.20
N PRO A 4 10.27 -28.16 -30.93
CA PRO A 4 11.34 -27.18 -31.04
C PRO A 4 10.93 -25.99 -31.90
N TRP A 5 11.59 -24.86 -31.63
CA TRP A 5 11.44 -23.55 -32.26
C TRP A 5 11.52 -23.61 -33.79
N GLY A 6 10.49 -23.11 -34.48
CA GLY A 6 10.48 -22.96 -35.93
C GLY A 6 11.30 -21.74 -36.36
N LYS A 7 12.12 -21.90 -37.41
CA LYS A 7 12.80 -20.82 -38.11
C LYS A 7 11.77 -19.78 -38.59
N GLN A 8 12.04 -18.50 -38.38
CA GLN A 8 11.28 -17.41 -39.01
C GLN A 8 11.35 -17.57 -40.53
N ASP A 9 10.19 -17.43 -41.18
CA ASP A 9 10.04 -17.42 -42.63
C ASP A 9 10.72 -16.15 -43.18
N GLU A 10 11.64 -16.28 -44.14
CA GLU A 10 12.41 -15.16 -44.74
C GLU A 10 11.53 -14.16 -45.51
N THR A 11 10.21 -14.37 -45.52
CA THR A 11 9.21 -13.58 -46.25
C THR A 11 8.25 -12.79 -45.36
N ASP A 12 8.53 -12.74 -44.04
CA ASP A 12 7.75 -11.99 -43.07
C ASP A 12 7.90 -10.47 -43.31
N GLY A 13 6.86 -9.84 -43.87
CA GLY A 13 6.85 -8.42 -44.25
C GLY A 13 6.64 -8.12 -45.74
N LEU A 14 6.62 -9.12 -46.62
CA LEU A 14 6.30 -8.96 -48.05
C LEU A 14 4.79 -9.02 -48.30
N THR A 15 4.26 -8.11 -49.12
CA THR A 15 2.86 -8.16 -49.55
C THR A 15 2.61 -9.32 -50.52
N GLY A 16 1.33 -9.70 -50.75
CA GLY A 16 1.00 -10.73 -51.74
C GLY A 16 1.46 -10.37 -53.16
N GLU A 17 1.48 -9.08 -53.49
CA GLU A 17 1.99 -8.58 -54.76
C GLU A 17 3.52 -8.71 -54.86
N ASP A 18 4.24 -8.47 -53.76
CA ASP A 18 5.71 -8.63 -53.71
C ASP A 18 6.14 -10.07 -53.91
N ARG A 19 5.40 -11.02 -53.34
CA ARG A 19 5.62 -12.45 -53.52
C ARG A 19 5.41 -12.86 -54.97
N THR A 20 4.40 -12.28 -55.61
CA THR A 20 4.09 -12.51 -57.03
C THR A 20 5.16 -11.95 -57.94
N LEU A 21 5.64 -10.73 -57.65
CA LEU A 21 6.75 -10.10 -58.36
C LEU A 21 8.06 -10.90 -58.23
N LEU A 22 8.41 -11.34 -57.02
CA LEU A 22 9.56 -12.22 -56.78
C LEU A 22 9.44 -13.54 -57.54
N ALA A 23 8.25 -14.13 -57.58
CA ALA A 23 8.00 -15.37 -58.30
C ALA A 23 8.24 -15.19 -59.79
N TYR A 24 7.75 -14.10 -60.40
CA TYR A 24 8.03 -13.79 -61.81
C TYR A 24 9.51 -13.51 -62.08
N TYR A 25 10.18 -12.78 -61.19
CA TYR A 25 11.61 -12.47 -61.33
C TYR A 25 12.51 -13.71 -61.24
N LYS A 26 12.08 -14.76 -60.52
CA LYS A 26 12.82 -16.04 -60.41
C LYS A 26 12.59 -16.99 -61.59
N VAL A 27 11.69 -16.66 -62.54
CA VAL A 27 11.48 -17.47 -63.75
C VAL A 27 12.66 -17.27 -64.70
N PRO A 28 13.39 -18.33 -65.10
CA PRO A 28 14.50 -18.22 -66.05
C PRO A 28 14.02 -17.63 -67.39
N ASN A 29 14.82 -16.73 -67.97
CA ASN A 29 14.57 -16.06 -69.27
C ASN A 29 13.38 -15.08 -69.32
N MET A 30 12.79 -14.69 -68.18
CA MET A 30 11.78 -13.63 -68.13
C MET A 30 12.45 -12.25 -67.96
N THR A 31 12.20 -11.32 -68.88
CA THR A 31 12.75 -9.96 -68.81
C THR A 31 11.91 -9.04 -67.93
N LEU A 32 12.48 -7.90 -67.48
CA LEU A 32 11.71 -6.88 -66.73
C LEU A 32 10.51 -6.36 -67.55
N SER A 33 10.63 -6.32 -68.88
CA SER A 33 9.56 -5.94 -69.80
C SER A 33 8.38 -6.92 -69.78
N ASP A 34 8.69 -8.22 -69.74
CA ASP A 34 7.68 -9.29 -69.67
C ASP A 34 6.92 -9.25 -68.34
N ILE A 35 7.64 -8.98 -67.24
CA ILE A 35 7.06 -8.86 -65.90
C ILE A 35 6.19 -7.59 -65.82
N ALA A 36 6.67 -6.47 -66.36
CA ALA A 36 5.95 -5.20 -66.42
C ALA A 36 4.62 -5.35 -67.17
N THR A 37 4.64 -6.06 -68.31
CA THR A 37 3.44 -6.34 -69.10
C THR A 37 2.47 -7.27 -68.35
N LYS A 38 2.97 -8.34 -67.71
CA LYS A 38 2.13 -9.26 -66.91
C LYS A 38 1.50 -8.62 -65.68
N MET A 39 2.16 -7.64 -65.09
CA MET A 39 1.67 -6.94 -63.89
C MET A 39 0.96 -5.62 -64.22
N GLY A 40 0.87 -5.22 -65.49
CA GLY A 40 0.25 -3.96 -65.90
C GLY A 40 0.97 -2.71 -65.36
N ARG A 41 2.30 -2.77 -65.18
CA ARG A 41 3.13 -1.68 -64.62
C ARG A 41 4.24 -1.30 -65.59
N THR A 42 4.92 -0.18 -65.34
CA THR A 42 6.11 0.20 -66.12
C THR A 42 7.35 -0.58 -65.66
N GLU A 43 8.31 -0.82 -66.55
CA GLU A 43 9.58 -1.50 -66.21
C GLU A 43 10.30 -0.83 -65.04
N ARG A 44 10.27 0.50 -64.99
CA ARG A 44 10.88 1.29 -63.90
C ARG A 44 10.18 1.07 -62.55
N SER A 45 8.85 0.89 -62.55
CA SER A 45 8.08 0.55 -61.35
C SER A 45 8.43 -0.85 -60.82
N ILE A 46 8.55 -1.82 -61.74
CA ILE A 46 8.94 -3.20 -61.42
C ILE A 46 10.36 -3.26 -60.86
N ALA A 47 11.32 -2.56 -61.49
CA ALA A 47 12.70 -2.50 -61.03
C ALA A 47 12.83 -1.89 -59.62
N ASN A 48 12.14 -0.78 -59.36
CA ASN A 48 12.14 -0.13 -58.04
C ASN A 48 11.52 -1.02 -56.97
N ARG A 49 10.44 -1.74 -57.30
CA ARG A 49 9.77 -2.65 -56.36
C ARG A 49 10.62 -3.88 -56.06
N LEU A 50 11.31 -4.45 -57.05
CA LEU A 50 12.28 -5.54 -56.84
C LEU A 50 13.44 -5.11 -55.93
N GLN A 51 13.95 -3.89 -56.09
CA GLN A 51 15.01 -3.36 -55.23
C GLN A 51 14.53 -3.18 -53.77
N TYR A 52 13.28 -2.74 -53.58
CA TYR A 52 12.66 -2.66 -52.27
C TYR A 52 12.51 -4.03 -51.59
N ILE A 53 12.05 -5.04 -52.35
CA ILE A 53 11.95 -6.42 -51.85
C ILE A 53 13.32 -6.95 -51.45
N ARG A 54 14.35 -6.76 -52.28
CA ARG A 54 15.75 -7.14 -51.94
C ARG A 54 16.24 -6.48 -50.67
N HIS A 55 15.88 -5.21 -50.46
CA HIS A 55 16.22 -4.49 -49.23
C HIS A 55 15.53 -5.09 -47.99
N ILE A 56 14.25 -5.48 -48.08
CA ILE A 56 13.54 -6.21 -47.01
C ILE A 56 14.20 -7.56 -46.74
N MET A 57 14.60 -8.27 -47.80
CA MET A 57 15.25 -9.59 -47.72
C MET A 57 16.74 -9.51 -47.30
N GLY A 58 17.27 -8.31 -47.02
CA GLY A 58 18.65 -8.12 -46.55
C GLY A 58 19.73 -8.32 -47.63
N GLU A 59 19.35 -8.43 -48.90
CA GLU A 59 20.29 -8.57 -50.02
C GLU A 59 20.92 -7.20 -50.33
N ARG A 60 22.18 -6.99 -49.91
CA ARG A 60 22.98 -5.82 -50.31
C ARG A 60 23.36 -5.92 -51.78
N GLY A 61 22.64 -5.18 -52.63
CA GLY A 61 22.95 -4.95 -54.04
C GLY A 61 22.74 -3.49 -54.43
N GLU A 62 23.51 -3.04 -55.42
CA GLU A 62 23.94 -1.67 -55.75
C GLU A 62 22.85 -0.61 -56.07
N GLU A 63 23.32 0.65 -55.96
CA GLU A 63 22.82 1.98 -56.34
C GLU A 63 21.32 2.19 -56.69
N ALA A 64 20.69 3.15 -55.98
CA ALA A 64 19.31 3.57 -56.16
C ALA A 64 19.09 4.43 -57.43
N PRO A 65 18.12 4.12 -58.31
CA PRO A 65 17.74 4.97 -59.41
C PRO A 65 16.72 6.01 -58.93
N GLY A 66 17.15 7.26 -58.76
CA GLY A 66 16.27 8.34 -58.32
C GLY A 66 16.96 9.56 -57.72
N ARG A 67 18.30 9.58 -57.66
CA ARG A 67 19.02 10.83 -57.41
C ARG A 67 18.76 11.79 -58.57
N ILE A 68 18.16 12.94 -58.28
CA ILE A 68 18.26 14.12 -59.14
C ILE A 68 19.74 14.31 -59.45
N ASN A 69 20.09 14.41 -60.73
CA ASN A 69 21.46 14.55 -61.19
C ASN A 69 22.12 15.73 -60.46
N LYS A 70 23.03 15.46 -59.51
CA LYS A 70 23.78 16.46 -58.73
C LYS A 70 24.80 17.26 -59.57
N ARG A 71 24.55 17.42 -60.87
CA ARG A 71 25.38 18.19 -61.80
C ARG A 71 24.54 19.21 -62.56
N ILE A 72 24.02 20.20 -61.83
CA ILE A 72 23.91 21.55 -62.38
C ILE A 72 24.99 22.39 -61.71
N LYS A 73 26.27 22.09 -62.03
CA LYS A 73 27.38 22.98 -61.70
C LYS A 73 27.25 24.21 -62.61
N GLY A 74 26.69 25.30 -62.08
CA GLY A 74 26.75 26.61 -62.74
C GLY A 74 25.60 27.60 -62.50
N SER A 75 24.47 27.21 -61.87
CA SER A 75 23.25 28.03 -61.90
C SER A 75 22.78 28.69 -60.58
N GLY A 76 23.52 28.54 -59.47
CA GLY A 76 23.13 29.17 -58.19
C GLY A 76 21.86 28.59 -57.54
N ILE A 77 21.49 27.36 -57.92
CA ILE A 77 20.31 26.65 -57.39
C ILE A 77 20.72 25.75 -56.22
N LYS A 78 19.95 25.79 -55.14
CA LYS A 78 20.09 25.00 -53.94
C LYS A 78 18.99 23.94 -53.88
N ILE A 79 19.40 22.67 -53.76
CA ILE A 79 18.49 21.51 -53.68
C ILE A 79 18.83 20.72 -52.41
N GLU A 80 17.86 20.57 -51.50
CA GLU A 80 17.99 19.76 -50.28
C GLU A 80 16.85 18.74 -50.18
N GLU A 81 17.17 17.46 -50.17
CA GLU A 81 16.21 16.38 -49.93
C GLU A 81 16.43 15.76 -48.55
N LYS A 82 15.37 15.70 -47.73
CA LYS A 82 15.36 15.07 -46.40
C LYS A 82 14.12 14.19 -46.26
N GLY A 83 14.28 12.89 -46.55
CA GLY A 83 13.22 11.89 -46.41
C GLY A 83 12.00 12.22 -47.28
N ASN A 84 10.92 12.67 -46.64
CA ASN A 84 9.66 13.02 -47.31
C ASN A 84 9.57 14.48 -47.76
N HIS A 85 10.65 15.25 -47.62
CA HIS A 85 10.70 16.68 -47.95
C HIS A 85 11.78 16.98 -48.97
N LEU A 86 11.46 17.80 -49.97
CA LEU A 86 12.40 18.35 -50.95
C LEU A 86 12.29 19.88 -50.92
N PHE A 87 13.43 20.54 -50.84
CA PHE A 87 13.56 21.98 -50.82
C PHE A 87 14.37 22.43 -52.03
N LEU A 88 13.83 23.39 -52.78
CA LEU A 88 14.44 23.99 -53.95
C LEU A 88 14.50 25.50 -53.75
N GLU A 89 15.65 26.11 -54.04
CA GLU A 89 15.81 27.56 -54.06
C GLU A 89 16.68 27.96 -55.23
N SER A 90 16.29 28.99 -55.97
CA SER A 90 17.12 29.62 -56.98
C SER A 90 17.20 31.12 -56.72
N LYS A 91 18.39 31.69 -56.90
CA LYS A 91 18.64 33.14 -56.97
C LYS A 91 19.23 33.44 -58.33
N SER A 92 18.37 33.54 -59.34
CA SER A 92 18.78 33.64 -60.74
C SER A 92 17.96 34.70 -61.47
N ARG A 93 18.58 35.34 -62.47
CA ARG A 93 17.89 36.24 -63.40
C ARG A 93 16.94 35.50 -64.34
N ARG A 94 17.16 34.19 -64.54
CA ARG A 94 16.45 33.36 -65.53
C ARG A 94 15.24 32.64 -64.97
N ILE A 95 15.24 32.33 -63.68
CA ILE A 95 14.17 31.56 -63.02
C ILE A 95 13.28 32.56 -62.29
N LYS A 96 12.09 32.81 -62.83
CA LYS A 96 11.20 33.88 -62.37
C LYS A 96 9.96 33.36 -61.65
N ASN A 97 9.53 32.15 -62.00
CA ASN A 97 8.34 31.51 -61.46
C ASN A 97 8.64 30.08 -60.97
N LEU A 98 7.61 29.42 -60.45
CA LEU A 98 7.72 28.06 -59.92
C LEU A 98 7.94 27.03 -61.04
N GLU A 99 7.28 27.21 -62.17
CA GLU A 99 7.37 26.32 -63.33
C GLU A 99 8.80 26.22 -63.85
N ASP A 100 9.46 27.37 -64.01
CA ASP A 100 10.88 27.49 -64.37
C ASP A 100 11.77 26.73 -63.37
N LEU A 101 11.45 26.80 -62.07
CA LEU A 101 12.22 26.15 -61.02
C LEU A 101 12.04 24.62 -61.03
N ILE A 102 10.80 24.15 -61.27
CA ILE A 102 10.46 22.74 -61.40
C ILE A 102 11.14 22.14 -62.64
N GLU A 103 11.07 22.83 -63.77
CA GLU A 103 11.65 22.40 -65.04
C GLU A 103 13.17 22.34 -64.95
N VAL A 104 13.83 23.42 -64.48
CA VAL A 104 15.29 23.46 -64.36
C VAL A 104 15.81 22.46 -63.33
N CYS A 105 15.05 22.16 -62.28
CA CYS A 105 15.44 21.15 -61.28
C CYS A 105 15.03 19.72 -61.68
N GLU A 106 14.40 19.53 -62.85
CA GLU A 106 13.89 18.25 -63.34
C GLU A 106 13.04 17.52 -62.30
N VAL A 107 12.14 18.23 -61.63
CA VAL A 107 11.33 17.69 -60.54
C VAL A 107 10.22 16.82 -61.09
N ASP A 108 10.23 15.53 -60.74
CA ASP A 108 9.16 14.60 -61.06
C ASP A 108 7.94 14.84 -60.15
N LEU A 109 6.91 15.48 -60.71
CA LEU A 109 5.65 15.77 -60.01
C LEU A 109 4.80 14.53 -59.74
N THR A 110 5.11 13.36 -60.32
CA THR A 110 4.46 12.10 -59.95
C THR A 110 4.95 11.60 -58.58
N ILE A 111 6.17 11.97 -58.20
CA ILE A 111 6.78 11.61 -56.91
C ILE A 111 6.58 12.72 -55.89
N TRP A 112 6.65 13.99 -56.33
CA TRP A 112 6.65 15.16 -55.45
C TRP A 112 5.41 16.02 -55.67
N HIS A 113 4.75 16.37 -54.58
CA HIS A 113 3.70 17.37 -54.55
C HIS A 113 4.25 18.69 -54.01
N VAL A 114 4.02 19.79 -54.73
CA VAL A 114 4.42 21.13 -54.27
C VAL A 114 3.53 21.54 -53.11
N LYS A 115 4.08 21.55 -51.89
CA LYS A 115 3.34 21.95 -50.69
C LYS A 115 3.18 23.48 -50.64
N ASN A 116 4.23 24.21 -50.95
CA ASN A 116 4.21 25.67 -51.02
C ASN A 116 5.37 26.20 -51.87
N HIS A 117 5.26 27.42 -52.38
CA HIS A 117 6.35 28.16 -53.00
C HIS A 117 6.31 29.64 -52.64
N LYS A 118 7.46 30.31 -52.77
CA LYS A 118 7.63 31.74 -52.51
C LYS A 118 8.49 32.35 -53.59
N ILE A 119 8.02 33.46 -54.16
CA ILE A 119 8.77 34.25 -55.14
C ILE A 119 9.03 35.61 -54.51
N ASN A 120 10.30 35.97 -54.37
CA ASN A 120 10.73 37.31 -53.98
C ASN A 120 11.35 37.98 -55.19
N THR A 121 11.06 39.26 -55.37
CA THR A 121 11.61 40.08 -56.44
C THR A 121 12.15 41.36 -55.84
N TRP A 122 13.37 41.75 -56.19
CA TRP A 122 13.94 43.03 -55.80
C TRP A 122 14.85 43.60 -56.88
N GLU A 123 14.95 44.92 -56.90
CA GLU A 123 15.77 45.65 -57.84
C GLU A 123 17.16 45.87 -57.25
N VAL A 124 18.19 45.64 -58.06
CA VAL A 124 19.58 45.94 -57.73
C VAL A 124 20.18 46.85 -58.79
N GLY A 125 21.02 47.79 -58.37
CA GLY A 125 21.84 48.55 -59.29
C GLY A 125 22.96 47.68 -59.86
N ALA A 126 22.94 47.44 -61.16
CA ALA A 126 24.01 46.77 -61.89
C ALA A 126 24.81 47.79 -62.70
N LYS A 127 26.11 47.57 -62.84
CA LYS A 127 26.95 48.41 -63.70
C LYS A 127 26.73 48.02 -65.16
N ALA A 128 26.26 48.96 -65.98
CA ALA A 128 26.26 48.81 -67.43
C ALA A 128 27.66 49.16 -67.95
N GLU A 129 28.49 48.15 -68.14
CA GLU A 129 29.84 48.30 -68.69
C GLU A 129 29.90 47.65 -70.06
N ASN A 130 30.14 48.44 -71.10
CA ASN A 130 30.43 47.94 -72.43
C ASN A 130 31.95 47.66 -72.50
N LYS A 131 32.31 46.38 -72.49
CA LYS A 131 33.70 45.91 -72.43
C LYS A 131 34.11 45.43 -73.80
N ASP A 132 34.86 46.27 -74.51
CA ASP A 132 35.52 45.87 -75.75
C ASP A 132 36.98 45.57 -75.41
N LEU A 133 37.21 44.32 -74.99
CA LEU A 133 38.49 43.84 -74.49
C LEU A 133 39.03 42.77 -75.43
N THR A 134 40.23 42.99 -75.95
CA THR A 134 40.96 41.99 -76.74
C THR A 134 42.12 41.43 -75.91
N TYR A 135 42.31 40.13 -76.02
CA TYR A 135 43.32 39.38 -75.28
C TYR A 135 44.39 38.92 -76.27
N VAL A 136 45.58 39.51 -76.21
CA VAL A 136 46.73 39.13 -77.06
C VAL A 136 47.97 39.03 -76.18
N ASP A 137 48.65 37.88 -76.22
CA ASP A 137 49.92 37.58 -75.52
C ASP A 137 49.95 37.98 -74.03
N GLY A 138 48.92 37.59 -73.27
CA GLY A 138 48.92 37.71 -71.81
C GLY A 138 48.68 39.11 -71.26
N LYS A 139 48.41 40.12 -72.10
CA LYS A 139 47.95 41.45 -71.68
C LYS A 139 46.54 41.71 -72.20
N VAL A 140 45.66 42.18 -71.31
CA VAL A 140 44.34 42.69 -71.67
C VAL A 140 44.51 44.13 -72.15
N SER A 141 44.11 44.41 -73.39
CA SER A 141 43.99 45.78 -73.90
C SER A 141 42.58 46.02 -74.41
N GLY A 142 42.00 47.16 -74.07
CA GLY A 142 40.67 47.54 -74.53
C GLY A 142 40.07 48.66 -73.70
N THR A 143 38.88 49.10 -74.09
CA THR A 143 38.17 50.20 -73.43
C THR A 143 36.97 49.66 -72.66
N ILE A 144 36.84 50.04 -71.40
CA ILE A 144 35.61 49.84 -70.63
C ILE A 144 34.85 51.16 -70.65
N ARG A 145 33.73 51.20 -71.36
CA ARG A 145 32.80 52.34 -71.28
C ARG A 145 31.74 52.02 -70.24
N SER A 146 31.75 52.77 -69.14
CA SER A 146 30.71 52.70 -68.11
C SER A 146 29.55 53.59 -68.54
N GLU A 147 28.42 52.99 -68.91
CA GLU A 147 27.19 53.68 -69.33
C GLU A 147 26.27 54.04 -68.15
N GLY A 148 26.71 53.76 -66.91
CA GLY A 148 26.00 54.12 -65.68
C GLY A 148 25.48 52.91 -64.90
N LEU A 149 24.56 53.16 -63.97
CA LEU A 149 23.86 52.14 -63.19
C LEU A 149 22.52 51.81 -63.89
N THR A 150 22.35 50.56 -64.30
CA THR A 150 21.04 50.03 -64.73
C THR A 150 20.34 49.37 -63.55
N ILE A 151 19.01 49.52 -63.50
CA ILE A 151 18.20 48.77 -62.54
C ILE A 151 17.96 47.39 -63.13
N GLU A 152 18.45 46.36 -62.45
CA GLU A 152 18.19 44.97 -62.81
C GLU A 152 17.30 44.32 -61.75
N THR A 153 16.31 43.56 -62.21
CA THR A 153 15.42 42.80 -61.34
C THR A 153 16.00 41.41 -61.06
N LEU A 154 16.20 41.08 -59.78
CA LEU A 154 16.57 39.74 -59.33
C LEU A 154 15.34 39.01 -58.80
N HIS A 155 15.25 37.72 -59.12
CA HIS A 155 14.23 36.82 -58.62
C HIS A 155 14.87 35.76 -57.71
N GLN A 156 14.21 35.53 -56.58
CA GLN A 156 14.44 34.36 -55.75
C GLN A 156 13.17 33.52 -55.71
N VAL A 157 13.24 32.34 -56.29
CA VAL A 157 12.14 31.37 -56.28
C VAL A 157 12.51 30.26 -55.31
N THR A 158 11.64 29.98 -54.35
CA THR A 158 11.79 28.92 -53.36
C THR A 158 10.58 28.00 -53.40
N ALA A 159 10.78 26.68 -53.41
CA ALA A 159 9.72 25.69 -53.37
C ALA A 159 9.98 24.64 -52.29
N TRP A 160 8.93 24.28 -51.55
CA TRP A 160 8.90 23.18 -50.61
C TRP A 160 7.96 22.10 -51.15
N LEU A 161 8.51 20.93 -51.40
CA LEU A 161 7.78 19.79 -51.91
C LEU A 161 7.76 18.66 -50.87
N ILE A 162 6.69 17.87 -50.91
CA ILE A 162 6.51 16.67 -50.10
C ILE A 162 6.29 15.48 -51.02
N ARG A 163 6.75 14.28 -50.62
CA ARG A 163 6.49 13.06 -51.41
C ARG A 163 4.99 12.77 -51.43
N GLN A 164 4.44 12.45 -52.61
CA GLN A 164 3.06 12.01 -52.75
C GLN A 164 2.79 10.72 -51.98
N GLU A 165 3.74 9.80 -52.01
CA GLU A 165 3.77 8.60 -51.17
C GLU A 165 4.90 8.72 -50.14
N PRO A 166 4.59 9.09 -48.87
CA PRO A 166 5.60 9.26 -47.84
C PRO A 166 6.32 7.94 -47.54
N ILE A 167 7.65 7.99 -47.50
CA ILE A 167 8.50 6.91 -46.99
C ILE A 167 8.40 6.91 -45.46
N ALA A 168 8.19 5.74 -44.86
CA ALA A 168 8.11 5.62 -43.41
C ALA A 168 9.46 5.94 -42.75
N ILE A 169 9.57 7.12 -42.12
CA ILE A 169 10.72 7.50 -41.28
C ILE A 169 10.35 7.17 -39.83
N LYS A 170 10.78 6.02 -39.31
CA LYS A 170 10.59 5.65 -37.89
C LYS A 170 11.96 5.45 -37.22
N PRO A 171 12.21 5.95 -36.01
CA PRO A 171 12.71 5.06 -34.98
C PRO A 171 11.51 4.24 -34.48
N VAL A 172 11.59 2.91 -34.59
CA VAL A 172 10.60 2.03 -33.98
C VAL A 172 10.74 2.19 -32.47
N LEU A 173 9.80 2.89 -31.83
CA LEU A 173 9.65 2.83 -30.38
C LEU A 173 9.28 1.39 -30.02
N GLN A 174 10.27 0.60 -29.61
CA GLN A 174 10.03 -0.74 -29.08
C GLN A 174 9.45 -0.60 -27.68
N SER A 175 8.24 -1.12 -27.47
CA SER A 175 7.68 -1.31 -26.14
C SER A 175 8.60 -2.23 -25.33
N VAL A 176 9.02 -1.77 -24.15
CA VAL A 176 9.75 -2.61 -23.20
C VAL A 176 8.74 -3.56 -22.56
N TYR A 177 8.76 -4.83 -22.96
CA TYR A 177 7.95 -5.87 -22.34
C TYR A 177 8.71 -6.48 -21.17
N PHE A 178 8.20 -6.29 -19.95
CA PHE A 178 8.65 -7.07 -18.79
C PHE A 178 7.95 -8.42 -18.80
N LYS A 179 8.71 -9.50 -19.02
CA LYS A 179 8.22 -10.85 -18.77
C LYS A 179 8.22 -11.07 -17.26
N LEU A 180 7.09 -10.80 -16.61
CA LEU A 180 6.90 -11.12 -15.20
C LEU A 180 7.09 -12.63 -15.02
N GLY A 181 8.16 -13.01 -14.32
CA GLY A 181 8.40 -14.39 -13.93
C GLY A 181 7.30 -14.87 -12.97
N LYS A 182 7.19 -16.19 -12.77
CA LYS A 182 6.35 -16.74 -11.71
C LYS A 182 6.90 -16.22 -10.37
N TYR A 183 6.08 -15.45 -9.66
CA TYR A 183 6.42 -14.97 -8.33
C TYR A 183 6.47 -16.18 -7.38
N ALA A 184 7.64 -16.47 -6.82
CA ALA A 184 7.75 -17.49 -5.79
C ALA A 184 7.15 -16.93 -4.50
N TYR A 185 6.03 -17.49 -4.05
CA TYR A 185 5.46 -17.13 -2.76
C TYR A 185 6.34 -17.72 -1.64
N PRO A 186 7.05 -16.90 -0.86
CA PRO A 186 7.71 -17.41 0.33
C PRO A 186 6.64 -18.03 1.24
N ARG A 187 6.81 -19.29 1.63
CA ARG A 187 5.90 -19.93 2.58
C ARG A 187 6.17 -19.35 3.97
N PRO A 188 5.15 -18.86 4.69
CA PRO A 188 5.32 -18.47 6.08
C PRO A 188 5.87 -19.65 6.90
N VAL A 189 6.91 -19.39 7.69
CA VAL A 189 7.47 -20.39 8.61
C VAL A 189 6.68 -20.29 9.91
N LYS A 190 6.14 -21.41 10.41
CA LYS A 190 5.56 -21.47 11.75
C LYS A 190 6.70 -21.51 12.78
N PRO A 191 6.83 -20.51 13.67
CA PRO A 191 7.85 -20.55 14.70
C PRO A 191 7.59 -21.72 15.66
N LYS A 192 8.66 -22.38 16.11
CA LYS A 192 8.57 -23.57 16.99
C LYS A 192 8.04 -23.23 18.40
N ASN A 193 8.34 -22.03 18.89
CA ASN A 193 8.06 -21.58 20.26
C ASN A 193 7.02 -20.44 20.28
N LEU A 194 6.03 -20.50 19.39
CA LEU A 194 4.93 -19.53 19.41
C LEU A 194 4.11 -19.70 20.69
N LYS A 195 3.99 -18.63 21.48
CA LYS A 195 3.11 -18.54 22.63
C LYS A 195 1.97 -17.57 22.35
N ARG A 196 0.75 -17.96 22.73
CA ARG A 196 -0.43 -17.10 22.64
C ARG A 196 -0.92 -16.71 24.03
N THR A 197 -0.98 -15.41 24.29
CA THR A 197 -1.49 -14.87 25.56
C THR A 197 -2.82 -14.17 25.32
N LEU A 198 -3.80 -14.50 26.15
CA LEU A 198 -5.10 -13.82 26.21
C LEU A 198 -5.07 -12.75 27.30
N VAL A 199 -5.36 -11.50 26.96
CA VAL A 199 -5.41 -10.38 27.91
C VAL A 199 -6.84 -9.85 28.02
N LEU A 200 -7.41 -9.93 29.23
CA LEU A 200 -8.80 -9.63 29.55
C LEU A 200 -8.90 -8.36 30.42
N PRO A 201 -9.26 -7.20 29.85
CA PRO A 201 -9.27 -5.94 30.58
C PRO A 201 -10.58 -5.66 31.32
N ASP A 202 -10.45 -5.07 32.51
CA ASP A 202 -11.48 -4.37 33.28
C ASP A 202 -12.88 -5.04 33.23
N PRO A 203 -13.07 -6.28 33.72
CA PRO A 203 -14.38 -6.92 33.76
C PRO A 203 -15.35 -6.20 34.70
N GLN A 204 -14.86 -5.69 35.83
CA GLN A 204 -15.61 -5.01 36.87
C GLN A 204 -16.83 -5.81 37.36
N PHE A 205 -16.58 -7.00 37.89
CA PHE A 205 -17.60 -7.81 38.54
C PHE A 205 -18.20 -7.04 39.73
N GLY A 206 -19.50 -6.74 39.62
CA GLY A 206 -20.25 -5.89 40.53
C GLY A 206 -21.70 -5.80 40.11
N PHE A 207 -22.56 -5.26 40.97
CA PHE A 207 -24.00 -5.24 40.72
C PHE A 207 -24.69 -3.97 41.22
N TYR A 208 -25.78 -3.62 40.53
CA TYR A 208 -26.91 -2.95 41.17
C TYR A 208 -27.91 -3.97 41.70
N LYS A 209 -28.29 -3.82 42.96
CA LYS A 209 -29.41 -4.49 43.61
C LYS A 209 -30.64 -3.59 43.63
N SER A 210 -31.72 -4.04 43.00
CA SER A 210 -33.03 -3.39 43.11
C SER A 210 -33.55 -3.47 44.55
N LEU A 211 -33.88 -2.33 45.17
CA LEU A 211 -34.43 -2.32 46.55
C LEU A 211 -35.83 -2.95 46.65
N ARG A 212 -36.59 -3.00 45.55
CA ARG A 212 -37.96 -3.55 45.55
C ARG A 212 -37.99 -5.05 45.32
N THR A 213 -37.10 -5.55 44.46
CA THR A 213 -37.15 -6.95 43.99
C THR A 213 -35.91 -7.75 44.37
N SER A 214 -34.89 -7.11 44.95
CA SER A 214 -33.54 -7.67 45.17
C SER A 214 -32.86 -8.18 43.90
N ARG A 215 -33.40 -7.87 42.71
CA ARG A 215 -32.81 -8.24 41.42
C ARG A 215 -31.42 -7.62 41.29
N LEU A 216 -30.45 -8.43 40.90
CA LEU A 216 -29.08 -8.03 40.63
C LEU A 216 -28.92 -7.72 39.14
N THR A 217 -28.39 -6.55 38.81
CA THR A 217 -28.03 -6.14 37.44
C THR A 217 -26.51 -5.99 37.38
N PRO A 218 -25.81 -6.80 36.57
CA PRO A 218 -24.34 -6.82 36.57
C PRO A 218 -23.72 -5.56 35.97
N PHE A 219 -22.53 -5.21 36.46
CA PHE A 219 -21.64 -4.22 35.86
C PHE A 219 -20.78 -4.82 34.76
N HIS A 220 -20.29 -6.04 34.96
CA HIS A 220 -19.60 -6.80 33.93
C HIS A 220 -20.54 -7.18 32.78
N ASP A 221 -19.99 -7.31 31.57
CA ASP A 221 -20.76 -7.74 30.41
C ASP A 221 -20.56 -9.25 30.17
N ARG A 222 -21.57 -10.04 30.56
CA ARG A 222 -21.60 -11.50 30.36
C ARG A 222 -21.44 -11.88 28.88
N ALA A 223 -21.95 -11.07 27.96
CA ALA A 223 -21.84 -11.36 26.53
C ALA A 223 -20.41 -11.11 26.03
N ALA A 224 -19.76 -10.04 26.51
CA ALA A 224 -18.36 -9.79 26.17
C ALA A 224 -17.43 -10.88 26.71
N LEU A 225 -17.65 -11.30 27.97
CA LEU A 225 -16.92 -12.40 28.60
C LEU A 225 -17.11 -13.73 27.85
N ASP A 226 -18.34 -14.06 27.42
CA ASP A 226 -18.59 -15.30 26.68
C ASP A 226 -17.91 -15.30 25.30
N VAL A 227 -17.87 -14.16 24.60
CA VAL A 227 -17.13 -14.06 23.32
C VAL A 227 -15.64 -14.31 23.52
N ALA A 228 -15.03 -13.69 24.54
CA ALA A 228 -13.63 -13.92 24.87
C ALA A 228 -13.38 -15.39 25.27
N LEU A 229 -14.29 -15.99 26.04
CA LEU A 229 -14.21 -17.40 26.43
C LEU A 229 -14.31 -18.34 25.23
N GLN A 230 -15.22 -18.10 24.29
CA GLN A 230 -15.34 -18.91 23.07
C GLN A 230 -14.04 -18.88 22.26
N ILE A 231 -13.39 -17.72 22.15
CA ILE A 231 -12.10 -17.62 21.46
C ILE A 231 -11.01 -18.36 22.24
N ALA A 232 -11.00 -18.30 23.57
CA ALA A 232 -10.10 -19.11 24.39
C ALA A 232 -10.32 -20.62 24.21
N GLN A 233 -11.56 -21.06 23.96
CA GLN A 233 -11.91 -22.46 23.70
C GLN A 233 -11.55 -22.91 22.28
N SER A 234 -11.64 -22.01 21.29
CA SER A 234 -11.38 -22.33 19.88
C SER A 234 -9.89 -22.27 19.52
N TYR A 235 -9.10 -21.48 20.23
CA TYR A 235 -7.70 -21.25 19.94
C TYR A 235 -6.81 -21.71 21.09
N HIS A 236 -5.67 -22.30 20.76
CA HIS A 236 -4.68 -22.63 21.78
C HIS A 236 -4.17 -21.36 22.46
N ILE A 237 -4.45 -21.22 23.74
CA ILE A 237 -3.95 -20.16 24.62
C ILE A 237 -2.91 -20.78 25.56
N ASP A 238 -1.79 -20.09 25.78
CA ASP A 238 -0.70 -20.49 26.67
C ASP A 238 -0.72 -19.79 28.02
N GLN A 239 -1.29 -18.58 28.04
CA GLN A 239 -1.38 -17.76 29.22
C GLN A 239 -2.65 -16.90 29.15
N THR A 240 -3.32 -16.70 30.28
CA THR A 240 -4.41 -15.73 30.43
C THR A 240 -4.04 -14.69 31.48
N ILE A 241 -4.25 -13.42 31.18
CA ILE A 241 -3.98 -12.30 32.08
C ILE A 241 -5.25 -11.48 32.23
N PHE A 242 -5.78 -11.38 33.45
CA PHE A 242 -6.80 -10.37 33.77
C PHE A 242 -6.10 -9.06 34.14
N LEU A 243 -6.41 -8.00 33.42
CA LEU A 243 -5.71 -6.71 33.48
C LEU A 243 -6.35 -5.76 34.50
N GLY A 244 -6.52 -6.22 35.73
CA GLY A 244 -7.06 -5.43 36.83
C GLY A 244 -8.52 -5.02 36.68
N ASP A 245 -8.96 -4.30 37.71
CA ASP A 245 -10.36 -3.95 37.95
C ASP A 245 -11.26 -5.18 37.79
N LEU A 246 -10.83 -6.28 38.43
CA LEU A 246 -11.55 -7.54 38.38
C LEU A 246 -12.88 -7.40 39.11
N LEU A 247 -12.85 -7.05 40.41
CA LEU A 247 -14.05 -6.73 41.18
C LEU A 247 -14.23 -5.22 41.24
N ASP A 248 -15.47 -4.73 41.14
CA ASP A 248 -15.73 -3.28 41.24
C ASP A 248 -15.60 -2.75 42.68
N LEU A 249 -16.03 -3.54 43.67
CA LEU A 249 -15.94 -3.23 45.10
C LEU A 249 -16.45 -1.81 45.48
N ALA A 250 -17.52 -1.30 44.85
CA ALA A 250 -18.07 0.02 45.15
C ALA A 250 -18.33 0.29 46.64
N ASP A 251 -18.85 -0.70 47.38
CA ASP A 251 -19.17 -0.55 48.81
C ASP A 251 -17.92 -0.45 49.71
N TRP A 252 -16.74 -0.81 49.19
CA TRP A 252 -15.46 -0.74 49.87
C TRP A 252 -14.74 0.59 49.65
N SER A 253 -15.26 1.47 48.79
CA SER A 253 -14.64 2.78 48.54
C SER A 253 -15.22 3.85 49.45
N ASP A 254 -14.37 4.55 50.21
CA ASP A 254 -14.75 5.77 50.96
C ASP A 254 -14.74 7.05 50.10
N ARG A 255 -14.15 7.00 48.91
CA ARG A 255 -13.91 8.18 48.08
C ARG A 255 -15.14 8.62 47.28
N PHE A 256 -16.04 7.68 46.99
CA PHE A 256 -17.18 7.89 46.09
C PHE A 256 -18.49 7.68 46.84
N ILE A 257 -19.53 8.44 46.46
CA ILE A 257 -20.87 8.32 47.04
C ILE A 257 -21.42 6.92 46.74
N ARG A 258 -21.75 6.17 47.80
CA ARG A 258 -22.35 4.84 47.70
C ARG A 258 -23.86 4.96 47.52
N SER A 259 -24.36 4.48 46.39
CA SER A 259 -25.81 4.32 46.24
C SER A 259 -26.27 3.12 47.07
N PRO A 260 -27.43 3.17 47.75
CA PRO A 260 -28.00 2.00 48.43
C PRO A 260 -28.15 0.77 47.52
N ASN A 261 -28.31 1.00 46.20
CA ASN A 261 -28.39 -0.06 45.21
C ASN A 261 -27.08 -0.82 45.02
N MET A 262 -25.93 -0.34 45.52
CA MET A 262 -24.64 -1.02 45.37
C MET A 262 -24.25 -1.82 46.62
N GLN A 263 -25.01 -1.69 47.70
CA GLN A 263 -24.69 -2.33 48.98
C GLN A 263 -25.02 -3.82 49.00
N TYR A 264 -24.24 -4.58 49.76
CA TYR A 264 -24.39 -6.03 49.91
C TYR A 264 -24.27 -6.80 48.58
N THR A 265 -23.43 -6.31 47.68
CA THR A 265 -23.20 -6.91 46.35
C THR A 265 -21.83 -7.59 46.22
N THR A 266 -20.95 -7.49 47.22
CA THR A 266 -19.61 -8.10 47.19
C THR A 266 -19.66 -9.62 47.04
N GLN A 267 -20.51 -10.31 47.82
CA GLN A 267 -20.62 -11.76 47.75
C GLN A 267 -21.13 -12.27 46.38
N PRO A 268 -22.22 -11.71 45.79
CA PRO A 268 -22.59 -12.12 44.44
C PRO A 268 -21.54 -11.73 43.39
N ALA A 269 -20.85 -10.58 43.51
CA ALA A 269 -19.73 -10.23 42.64
C ALA A 269 -18.62 -11.29 42.68
N ALA A 270 -18.20 -11.70 43.88
CA ALA A 270 -17.17 -12.72 44.08
C ALA A 270 -17.56 -14.09 43.51
N ILE A 271 -18.81 -14.51 43.69
CA ILE A 271 -19.31 -15.79 43.16
C ILE A 271 -19.25 -15.80 41.63
N GLU A 272 -19.75 -14.76 40.97
CA GLU A 272 -19.76 -14.71 39.52
C GLU A 272 -18.35 -14.52 38.94
N ALA A 273 -17.50 -13.70 39.57
CA ALA A 273 -16.10 -13.55 39.20
C ALA A 273 -15.35 -14.89 39.26
N LYS A 274 -15.45 -15.62 40.38
CA LYS A 274 -14.84 -16.95 40.54
C LYS A 274 -15.35 -17.93 39.50
N TRP A 275 -16.65 -17.90 39.21
CA TRP A 275 -17.23 -18.76 38.18
C TRP A 275 -16.58 -18.50 36.82
N TRP A 276 -16.55 -17.24 36.37
CA TRP A 276 -15.91 -16.86 35.09
C TRP A 276 -14.43 -17.20 35.03
N ILE A 277 -13.65 -16.87 36.07
CA ILE A 277 -12.22 -17.22 36.14
C ILE A 277 -12.04 -18.73 35.98
N SER A 278 -12.87 -19.53 36.65
CA SER A 278 -12.82 -20.99 36.54
C SER A 278 -13.14 -21.47 35.12
N GLN A 279 -14.01 -20.77 34.38
CA GLN A 279 -14.27 -21.09 32.98
C GLN A 279 -13.04 -20.82 32.10
N PHE A 280 -12.32 -19.72 32.32
CA PHE A 280 -11.10 -19.42 31.58
C PHE A 280 -9.97 -20.39 31.92
N VAL A 281 -9.80 -20.75 33.21
CA VAL A 281 -8.84 -21.78 33.62
C VAL A 281 -9.14 -23.12 32.94
N GLN A 282 -10.41 -23.52 32.85
CA GLN A 282 -10.80 -24.74 32.13
C GLN A 282 -10.60 -24.63 30.62
N ALA A 283 -10.95 -23.48 30.02
CA ALA A 283 -10.80 -23.27 28.57
C ALA A 283 -9.34 -23.27 28.11
N THR A 284 -8.40 -22.98 29.01
CA THR A 284 -6.96 -23.01 28.73
C THR A 284 -6.25 -24.24 29.30
N ASP A 285 -7.00 -25.30 29.63
CA ASP A 285 -6.49 -26.56 30.19
C ASP A 285 -5.59 -26.38 31.42
N GLY A 286 -5.92 -25.41 32.30
CA GLY A 286 -5.18 -25.14 33.52
C GLY A 286 -3.82 -24.49 33.31
N LYS A 287 -3.54 -23.94 32.13
CA LYS A 287 -2.32 -23.17 31.88
C LYS A 287 -2.27 -21.87 32.69
N LYS A 288 -1.13 -21.18 32.64
CA LYS A 288 -0.83 -20.00 33.47
C LYS A 288 -1.95 -18.96 33.38
N VAL A 289 -2.60 -18.68 34.51
CA VAL A 289 -3.57 -17.58 34.66
C VAL A 289 -3.08 -16.65 35.75
N SER A 290 -2.93 -15.37 35.40
CA SER A 290 -2.53 -14.30 36.32
C SER A 290 -3.59 -13.21 36.35
N ILE A 291 -3.80 -12.59 37.51
CA ILE A 291 -4.69 -11.44 37.70
C ILE A 291 -3.86 -10.31 38.28
N ILE A 292 -3.76 -9.21 37.54
CA ILE A 292 -3.09 -7.99 38.01
C ILE A 292 -4.09 -7.20 38.85
N GLU A 293 -3.67 -6.65 39.99
CA GLU A 293 -4.49 -5.80 40.83
C GLU A 293 -4.78 -4.45 40.15
N GLY A 294 -6.06 -4.05 40.10
CA GLY A 294 -6.46 -2.71 39.67
C GLY A 294 -6.82 -1.78 40.82
N ASN A 295 -7.18 -0.54 40.48
CA ASN A 295 -7.52 0.47 41.48
C ASN A 295 -8.87 0.18 42.17
N HIS A 296 -9.76 -0.61 41.57
CA HIS A 296 -10.97 -1.10 42.22
C HIS A 296 -10.68 -2.24 43.19
N ASP A 297 -9.79 -3.15 42.83
CA ASP A 297 -9.43 -4.31 43.65
C ASP A 297 -8.76 -3.87 44.97
N LYS A 298 -7.88 -2.87 44.91
CA LYS A 298 -7.19 -2.26 46.07
C LYS A 298 -8.14 -1.66 47.12
N ARG A 299 -9.39 -1.32 46.74
CA ARG A 299 -10.37 -0.68 47.67
C ARG A 299 -10.62 -1.51 48.92
N MET A 300 -10.63 -2.85 48.80
CA MET A 300 -10.84 -3.72 49.95
C MET A 300 -9.71 -3.57 50.96
N ASN A 301 -8.46 -3.59 50.49
CA ASN A 301 -7.30 -3.42 51.34
C ASN A 301 -7.26 -2.03 51.99
N ASP A 302 -7.56 -0.99 51.21
CA ASP A 302 -7.64 0.39 51.72
C ASP A 302 -8.70 0.55 52.81
N ALA A 303 -9.86 -0.10 52.66
CA ALA A 303 -10.92 -0.05 53.67
C ALA A 303 -10.55 -0.84 54.93
N ILE A 304 -9.89 -1.99 54.81
CA ILE A 304 -9.40 -2.76 55.96
C ILE A 304 -8.37 -1.94 56.74
N LEU A 305 -7.37 -1.39 56.05
CA LEU A 305 -6.35 -0.53 56.65
C LEU A 305 -6.95 0.68 57.38
N LYS A 306 -8.07 1.21 56.92
CA LYS A 306 -8.66 2.41 57.50
C LYS A 306 -9.66 2.14 58.63
N HIS A 307 -10.41 1.04 58.55
CA HIS A 307 -11.55 0.78 59.43
C HIS A 307 -11.38 -0.46 60.30
N LEU A 308 -10.40 -1.32 59.99
CA LEU A 308 -10.22 -2.62 60.61
C LEU A 308 -8.74 -3.01 60.65
N GLU A 309 -7.89 -2.11 61.16
CA GLU A 309 -6.41 -2.24 61.15
C GLU A 309 -5.91 -3.59 61.65
N GLU A 310 -6.46 -4.11 62.75
CA GLU A 310 -6.10 -5.42 63.33
C GLU A 310 -6.39 -6.61 62.39
N ALA A 311 -7.26 -6.43 61.41
CA ALA A 311 -7.57 -7.46 60.42
C ALA A 311 -6.63 -7.40 59.20
N PHE A 312 -5.79 -6.37 59.09
CA PHE A 312 -4.79 -6.26 58.04
C PHE A 312 -3.77 -7.40 58.15
N GLU A 313 -3.48 -8.07 57.04
CA GLU A 313 -2.61 -9.25 56.98
C GLU A 313 -3.00 -10.43 57.90
N LEU A 314 -4.19 -10.39 58.51
CA LEU A 314 -4.65 -11.47 59.37
C LEU A 314 -4.88 -12.75 58.54
N ARG A 315 -4.33 -13.87 59.00
CA ARG A 315 -4.40 -15.17 58.30
C ARG A 315 -5.02 -16.22 59.21
N SER A 316 -5.62 -17.24 58.59
CA SER A 316 -6.07 -18.40 59.34
C SER A 316 -4.87 -19.25 59.75
N LEU A 317 -4.95 -19.91 60.91
CA LEU A 317 -3.85 -20.74 61.44
C LEU A 317 -3.49 -21.91 60.51
N ASP A 318 -4.47 -22.39 59.75
CA ASP A 318 -4.35 -23.46 58.76
C ASP A 318 -3.97 -22.96 57.36
N GLY A 319 -3.66 -21.67 57.20
CA GLY A 319 -3.34 -21.04 55.92
C GLY A 319 -2.41 -19.83 56.07
N LEU A 320 -1.37 -19.94 56.90
CA LEU A 320 -0.40 -18.86 57.14
C LEU A 320 0.41 -18.49 55.88
N ASP A 321 0.61 -19.45 55.01
CA ASP A 321 1.28 -19.37 53.71
C ASP A 321 0.33 -18.89 52.58
N LEU A 322 -0.97 -18.80 52.85
CA LEU A 322 -1.97 -18.29 51.91
C LEU A 322 -2.18 -16.77 52.07
N PRO A 323 -2.74 -16.08 51.05
CA PRO A 323 -3.04 -14.66 51.16
C PRO A 323 -3.91 -14.31 52.39
N PRO A 324 -3.86 -13.06 52.88
CA PRO A 324 -4.65 -12.62 54.03
C PRO A 324 -6.12 -13.01 53.94
N LEU A 325 -6.70 -13.34 55.09
CA LEU A 325 -8.08 -13.83 55.20
C LEU A 325 -9.09 -12.89 54.54
N LEU A 326 -8.91 -11.58 54.78
CA LEU A 326 -9.68 -10.51 54.17
C LEU A 326 -8.89 -9.89 53.01
N SER A 327 -8.83 -10.62 51.89
CA SER A 327 -8.22 -10.14 50.65
C SER A 327 -9.02 -10.64 49.44
N VAL A 328 -8.94 -9.93 48.32
CA VAL A 328 -9.53 -10.37 47.04
C VAL A 328 -9.06 -11.78 46.64
N PRO A 329 -7.74 -12.12 46.63
CA PRO A 329 -7.30 -13.46 46.25
C PRO A 329 -7.83 -14.56 47.17
N ARG A 330 -7.98 -14.30 48.48
CA ARG A 330 -8.56 -15.26 49.43
C ARG A 330 -10.08 -15.37 49.28
N LEU A 331 -10.79 -14.26 49.09
CA LEU A 331 -12.24 -14.21 48.85
C LEU A 331 -12.65 -15.02 47.61
N LEU A 332 -11.82 -14.97 46.55
CA LEU A 332 -12.02 -15.73 45.32
C LEU A 332 -11.39 -17.14 45.37
N ALA A 333 -10.72 -17.49 46.47
CA ALA A 333 -10.00 -18.75 46.63
C ALA A 333 -9.12 -19.07 45.41
N LEU A 334 -8.30 -18.12 44.96
CA LEU A 334 -7.53 -18.25 43.70
C LEU A 334 -6.50 -19.40 43.76
N HIS A 335 -5.89 -19.60 44.92
CA HIS A 335 -4.99 -20.71 45.22
C HIS A 335 -5.57 -22.10 44.85
N ASP A 336 -6.85 -22.35 45.11
CA ASP A 336 -7.51 -23.64 44.81
C ASP A 336 -7.57 -23.98 43.32
N ILE A 337 -7.46 -22.97 42.45
CA ILE A 337 -7.56 -23.13 41.00
C ILE A 337 -6.26 -22.72 40.28
N GLY A 338 -5.15 -22.59 41.03
CA GLY A 338 -3.84 -22.28 40.46
C GLY A 338 -3.73 -20.91 39.79
N VAL A 339 -4.55 -19.94 40.20
CA VAL A 339 -4.51 -18.57 39.65
C VAL A 339 -3.58 -17.69 40.48
N GLU A 340 -2.65 -17.03 39.80
CA GLU A 340 -1.68 -16.10 40.40
C GLU A 340 -2.30 -14.71 40.57
N TRP A 341 -2.17 -14.13 41.77
CA TRP A 341 -2.52 -12.73 42.03
C TRP A 341 -1.25 -11.87 42.02
N VAL A 342 -1.23 -10.86 41.17
CA VAL A 342 -0.13 -9.91 41.03
C VAL A 342 -0.57 -8.58 41.63
N GLY A 343 -0.29 -8.40 42.93
CA GLY A 343 -0.61 -7.19 43.69
C GLY A 343 0.34 -6.02 43.42
N ASP A 344 0.37 -5.07 44.36
CA ASP A 344 1.20 -3.85 44.32
C ASP A 344 0.73 -2.82 43.27
N TYR A 345 -0.59 -2.63 43.12
CA TYR A 345 -1.12 -1.57 42.26
C TYR A 345 -0.55 -0.19 42.68
N PRO A 346 -0.01 0.63 41.75
CA PRO A 346 -0.06 0.49 40.28
C PRO A 346 1.16 -0.19 39.62
N ASN A 347 2.11 -0.70 40.39
CA ASN A 347 3.38 -1.26 39.92
C ASN A 347 3.32 -2.75 39.55
N GLY A 348 2.24 -3.45 39.90
CA GLY A 348 2.02 -4.85 39.55
C GLY A 348 2.09 -5.11 38.04
N GLN A 349 2.96 -6.03 37.63
CA GLN A 349 3.31 -6.28 36.22
C GLN A 349 3.41 -7.77 35.89
N VAL A 350 2.98 -8.13 34.67
CA VAL A 350 3.20 -9.44 34.08
C VAL A 350 3.91 -9.29 32.74
N TRP A 351 5.04 -9.98 32.58
CA TRP A 351 5.82 -9.96 31.34
C TRP A 351 5.36 -11.04 30.34
N ILE A 352 5.26 -10.65 29.08
CA ILE A 352 5.06 -11.53 27.92
C ILE A 352 6.35 -11.52 27.10
N GLY A 353 7.14 -12.59 27.22
CA GLY A 353 8.50 -12.60 26.67
C GLY A 353 9.37 -11.52 27.32
N ASP A 354 10.34 -10.99 26.56
CA ASP A 354 11.36 -10.09 27.10
C ASP A 354 11.05 -8.60 26.88
N ASN A 355 10.11 -8.27 25.99
CA ASN A 355 9.93 -6.91 25.46
C ASN A 355 8.53 -6.31 25.66
N LEU A 356 7.59 -7.09 26.20
CA LEU A 356 6.21 -6.64 26.41
C LEU A 356 5.81 -6.85 27.87
N VAL A 357 5.38 -5.79 28.52
CA VAL A 357 4.85 -5.83 29.89
C VAL A 357 3.37 -5.47 29.91
N VAL A 358 2.63 -6.12 30.80
CA VAL A 358 1.21 -5.89 31.03
C VAL A 358 1.04 -5.33 32.44
N GLU A 359 0.40 -4.18 32.58
CA GLU A 359 0.17 -3.48 33.86
C GLU A 359 -1.21 -2.81 33.85
N HIS A 360 -1.91 -2.69 34.98
CA HIS A 360 -3.25 -2.07 34.96
C HIS A 360 -3.18 -0.57 34.57
N GLY A 361 -2.19 0.15 35.12
CA GLY A 361 -1.97 1.57 34.88
C GLY A 361 -2.83 2.49 35.77
N ASP A 362 -2.37 3.73 35.93
CA ASP A 362 -2.98 4.75 36.82
C ASP A 362 -3.17 6.12 36.15
N VAL A 363 -2.70 6.27 34.90
CA VAL A 363 -2.77 7.52 34.14
C VAL A 363 -3.99 7.50 33.21
N ALA A 364 -4.83 8.54 33.31
CA ALA A 364 -5.96 8.74 32.40
C ALA A 364 -5.97 10.18 31.84
N ARG A 365 -5.91 10.31 30.51
CA ARG A 365 -6.08 11.59 29.79
C ARG A 365 -7.46 11.67 29.15
N GLY A 366 -7.96 12.89 28.97
CA GLY A 366 -9.35 13.13 28.54
C GLY A 366 -9.62 13.02 27.03
N LYS A 367 -8.59 13.14 26.20
CA LYS A 367 -8.70 13.04 24.73
C LYS A 367 -8.39 11.61 24.29
N SER A 368 -9.07 11.12 23.25
CA SER A 368 -8.77 9.82 22.65
C SER A 368 -7.32 9.75 22.19
N GLY A 369 -6.64 8.66 22.52
CA GLY A 369 -5.23 8.40 22.21
C GLY A 369 -4.24 9.16 23.09
N ALA A 370 -4.68 10.13 23.90
CA ALA A 370 -3.77 10.97 24.67
C ALA A 370 -3.16 10.26 25.88
N THR A 371 -3.80 9.20 26.40
CA THR A 371 -3.24 8.43 27.51
C THR A 371 -2.02 7.68 27.05
N VAL A 372 -2.17 6.82 26.04
CA VAL A 372 -1.06 6.03 25.52
C VAL A 372 0.00 6.90 24.85
N SER A 373 -0.39 8.03 24.23
CA SER A 373 0.57 9.00 23.68
C SER A 373 1.43 9.66 24.75
N SER A 374 0.88 9.86 25.97
CA SER A 374 1.65 10.34 27.12
C SER A 374 2.58 9.25 27.65
N MET A 375 2.08 8.03 27.80
CA MET A 375 2.84 6.90 28.35
C MET A 375 3.99 6.48 27.44
N VAL A 376 3.79 6.50 26.12
CA VAL A 376 4.82 6.05 25.18
C VAL A 376 6.06 6.94 25.23
N GLN A 377 5.96 8.23 25.58
CA GLN A 377 7.11 9.14 25.62
C GLN A 377 8.18 8.67 26.61
N ASP A 378 7.77 8.17 27.78
CA ASP A 378 8.68 7.73 28.85
C ASP A 378 8.86 6.21 28.89
N ALA A 379 8.14 5.46 28.06
CA ALA A 379 8.24 4.00 28.04
C ALA A 379 9.62 3.51 27.54
N HIS A 380 10.20 2.54 28.26
CA HIS A 380 11.44 1.86 27.86
C HIS A 380 11.20 0.48 27.24
N HIS A 381 10.00 -0.07 27.43
CA HIS A 381 9.53 -1.34 26.88
C HIS A 381 8.10 -1.14 26.36
N SER A 382 7.66 -2.04 25.48
CA SER A 382 6.28 -2.03 25.01
C SER A 382 5.33 -2.46 26.12
N LYS A 383 4.11 -1.89 26.12
CA LYS A 383 3.16 -2.04 27.23
C LYS A 383 1.74 -2.32 26.76
N ILE A 384 1.02 -3.15 27.52
CA ILE A 384 -0.44 -3.21 27.51
C ILE A 384 -0.96 -2.67 28.85
N VAL A 385 -1.88 -1.70 28.78
CA VAL A 385 -2.52 -1.05 29.94
C VAL A 385 -4.04 -1.16 29.91
N GLY A 386 -4.65 -1.12 31.10
CA GLY A 386 -6.11 -1.13 31.31
C GLY A 386 -6.62 0.23 31.77
N HIS A 387 -7.50 0.25 32.77
CA HIS A 387 -7.92 1.41 33.57
C HIS A 387 -8.80 2.45 32.86
N ILE A 388 -8.51 2.80 31.61
CA ILE A 388 -9.21 3.88 30.89
C ILE A 388 -10.43 3.41 30.09
N HIS A 389 -10.60 2.09 29.96
CA HIS A 389 -11.69 1.40 29.23
C HIS A 389 -11.78 1.78 27.74
N ARG A 390 -10.68 2.28 27.17
CA ARG A 390 -10.60 2.72 25.76
C ARG A 390 -9.63 1.88 24.97
N ILE A 391 -9.93 1.72 23.69
CA ILE A 391 -8.95 1.18 22.75
C ILE A 391 -8.08 2.33 22.27
N GLU A 392 -6.79 2.32 22.62
CA GLU A 392 -5.82 3.31 22.19
C GLU A 392 -4.48 2.62 21.86
N MET A 393 -3.75 3.13 20.85
CA MET A 393 -2.40 2.65 20.52
C MET A 393 -1.49 3.85 20.19
N ALA A 394 -0.25 3.82 20.66
CA ALA A 394 0.78 4.79 20.27
C ALA A 394 2.14 4.12 20.16
N PHE A 395 2.96 4.64 19.24
CA PHE A 395 4.27 4.09 18.90
C PHE A 395 5.33 5.18 19.01
N LYS A 396 6.54 4.78 19.38
CA LYS A 396 7.74 5.57 19.12
C LYS A 396 8.86 4.68 18.60
N THR A 397 9.76 5.27 17.84
CA THR A 397 10.97 4.61 17.35
C THR A 397 12.18 5.23 18.04
N ILE A 398 13.03 4.38 18.62
CA ILE A 398 14.31 4.77 19.21
C ILE A 398 15.42 4.34 18.27
N HIS A 399 16.17 5.30 17.73
CA HIS A 399 17.34 5.03 16.89
C HIS A 399 18.58 4.81 17.77
N LYS A 400 19.23 3.66 17.59
CA LYS A 400 20.47 3.24 18.27
C LYS A 400 21.59 3.07 17.23
N LYS A 401 22.85 3.00 17.67
CA LYS A 401 24.01 2.82 16.76
C LYS A 401 23.90 1.59 15.85
N GLY A 402 23.25 0.53 16.31
CA GLY A 402 23.09 -0.75 15.60
C GLY A 402 21.73 -0.97 14.91
N GLY A 403 20.84 0.02 14.90
CA GLY A 403 19.49 -0.14 14.33
C GLY A 403 18.45 0.75 14.99
N SER A 404 17.18 0.36 14.91
CA SER A 404 16.08 1.06 15.56
C SER A 404 15.17 0.07 16.27
N ASP A 405 14.71 0.43 17.46
CA ASP A 405 13.69 -0.32 18.19
C ASP A 405 12.38 0.44 18.17
N THR A 406 11.26 -0.28 18.15
CA THR A 406 9.92 0.29 18.24
C THR A 406 9.33 -0.06 19.60
N ILE A 407 8.82 0.95 20.30
CA ILE A 407 8.07 0.81 21.53
C ILE A 407 6.62 1.16 21.24
N GLU A 408 5.73 0.27 21.64
CA GLU A 408 4.28 0.43 21.49
C GLU A 408 3.59 0.37 22.84
N VAL A 409 2.62 1.26 23.05
CA VAL A 409 1.76 1.26 24.23
C VAL A 409 0.32 1.13 23.78
N TRP A 410 -0.36 0.14 24.31
CA TRP A 410 -1.73 -0.21 23.98
C TRP A 410 -2.63 -0.12 25.21
N SER A 411 -3.80 0.48 25.05
CA SER A 411 -4.94 0.29 25.93
C SER A 411 -5.97 -0.54 25.17
N ILE A 412 -6.48 -1.61 25.77
CA ILE A 412 -7.24 -2.64 25.04
C ILE A 412 -8.76 -2.47 25.14
N GLY A 413 -9.28 -1.65 26.06
CA GLY A 413 -10.73 -1.50 26.25
C GLY A 413 -11.16 -2.03 27.60
N CYS A 414 -12.34 -2.66 27.68
CA CYS A 414 -12.88 -3.26 28.89
C CYS A 414 -13.80 -4.46 28.56
N LEU A 415 -14.10 -5.29 29.55
CA LEU A 415 -15.11 -6.36 29.48
C LEU A 415 -16.35 -6.02 30.33
N CYS A 416 -16.37 -4.85 30.94
CA CYS A 416 -17.54 -4.30 31.60
C CYS A 416 -18.58 -3.77 30.61
N ARG A 417 -19.78 -3.46 31.12
CA ARG A 417 -20.83 -2.81 30.33
C ARG A 417 -20.46 -1.36 30.02
N ILE A 418 -20.74 -0.95 28.80
CA ILE A 418 -20.50 0.42 28.30
C ILE A 418 -21.78 1.23 28.12
N ASP A 419 -22.91 0.73 28.62
CA ASP A 419 -24.24 1.37 28.51
C ASP A 419 -24.57 2.30 29.69
N GLY A 420 -23.57 2.59 30.54
CA GLY A 420 -23.72 3.44 31.72
C GLY A 420 -24.21 2.72 32.97
N ALA A 421 -24.29 1.38 32.96
CA ALA A 421 -24.50 0.60 34.17
C ALA A 421 -23.32 0.74 35.15
N VAL A 422 -22.10 0.65 34.64
CA VAL A 422 -20.90 0.86 35.45
C VAL A 422 -20.80 2.34 35.88
N PRO A 423 -20.56 2.63 37.17
CA PRO A 423 -20.37 3.99 37.65
C PRO A 423 -19.16 4.67 37.00
N ALA A 424 -19.38 5.81 36.35
CA ALA A 424 -18.35 6.60 35.71
C ALA A 424 -18.61 8.10 35.89
N LYS A 425 -17.60 8.94 35.60
CA LYS A 425 -17.75 10.41 35.63
C LYS A 425 -18.91 10.91 34.75
N LYS A 426 -19.20 10.22 33.64
CA LYS A 426 -20.34 10.47 32.74
C LYS A 426 -20.98 9.15 32.36
N LYS A 427 -22.32 9.09 32.33
CA LYS A 427 -23.07 7.92 31.84
C LYS A 427 -22.80 7.62 30.36
N ARG A 428 -22.69 8.68 29.55
CA ARG A 428 -22.23 8.59 28.15
C ARG A 428 -20.71 8.74 28.16
N ASN A 429 -20.04 7.64 28.47
CA ASN A 429 -18.59 7.55 28.42
C ASN A 429 -18.13 7.19 27.00
N ASN A 430 -16.84 7.36 26.74
CA ASN A 430 -16.20 6.98 25.49
C ASN A 430 -15.51 5.64 25.69
N TRP A 431 -16.22 4.59 26.07
CA TRP A 431 -15.65 3.26 26.34
C TRP A 431 -15.91 2.29 25.19
N GLN A 432 -15.05 1.29 25.06
CA GLN A 432 -15.17 0.24 24.05
C GLN A 432 -14.91 -1.13 24.66
N GLN A 433 -15.68 -2.13 24.22
CA GLN A 433 -15.47 -3.51 24.62
C GLN A 433 -14.48 -4.21 23.70
N ALA A 434 -13.44 -4.77 24.29
CA ALA A 434 -12.40 -5.51 23.59
C ALA A 434 -11.53 -6.26 24.60
N PHE A 435 -10.81 -7.25 24.08
CA PHE A 435 -9.72 -7.94 24.76
C PHE A 435 -8.57 -8.09 23.75
N ALA A 436 -7.42 -8.63 24.14
CA ALA A 436 -6.31 -8.81 23.20
C ALA A 436 -5.83 -10.27 23.15
N ILE A 437 -5.42 -10.68 21.95
CA ILE A 437 -4.59 -11.85 21.74
C ILE A 437 -3.18 -11.36 21.41
N VAL A 438 -2.19 -11.83 22.18
CA VAL A 438 -0.79 -11.55 21.95
C VAL A 438 -0.11 -12.81 21.46
N GLU A 439 0.46 -12.77 20.27
CA GLU A 439 1.33 -13.82 19.75
C GLU A 439 2.78 -13.38 20.00
N SER A 440 3.57 -14.23 20.66
CA SER A 440 4.97 -13.94 20.96
C SER A 440 5.84 -15.16 20.70
N PHE A 441 7.10 -14.95 20.34
CA PHE A 441 8.09 -16.01 20.23
C PHE A 441 9.49 -15.48 20.56
N ASP A 442 10.48 -16.37 20.58
CA ASP A 442 11.85 -16.07 20.99
C ASP A 442 12.45 -14.85 20.29
N GLY A 443 13.32 -14.14 21.01
CA GLY A 443 13.98 -12.92 20.51
C GLY A 443 13.17 -11.65 20.69
N GLY A 444 12.13 -11.70 21.54
CA GLY A 444 11.35 -10.52 21.92
C GLY A 444 10.45 -9.98 20.81
N VAL A 445 10.11 -10.82 19.83
CA VAL A 445 9.14 -10.50 18.78
C VAL A 445 7.74 -10.86 19.27
N PHE A 446 6.82 -9.91 19.14
CA PHE A 446 5.42 -10.11 19.48
C PHE A 446 4.51 -9.34 18.53
N ASN A 447 3.23 -9.71 18.54
CA ASN A 447 2.16 -9.02 17.84
C ASN A 447 0.95 -8.96 18.75
N ILE A 448 0.41 -7.75 18.96
CA ILE A 448 -0.78 -7.49 19.76
C ILE A 448 -1.97 -7.33 18.81
N GLU A 449 -3.00 -8.16 18.98
CA GLU A 449 -4.22 -8.12 18.18
C GLU A 449 -5.42 -7.83 19.10
N PRO A 450 -5.90 -6.57 19.16
CA PRO A 450 -7.15 -6.25 19.86
C PRO A 450 -8.34 -6.87 19.13
N VAL A 451 -9.15 -7.61 19.88
CA VAL A 451 -10.38 -8.25 19.41
C VAL A 451 -11.56 -7.45 19.92
N THR A 452 -12.15 -6.63 19.05
CA THR A 452 -13.29 -5.77 19.42
C THR A 452 -14.58 -6.55 19.53
N ILE A 453 -15.39 -6.20 20.51
CA ILE A 453 -16.71 -6.78 20.73
C ILE A 453 -17.76 -5.71 20.48
N LYS A 454 -18.75 -6.02 19.64
CA LYS A 454 -19.89 -5.15 19.37
C LYS A 454 -21.17 -5.94 19.53
N ASN A 455 -22.03 -5.52 20.47
CA ASN A 455 -23.32 -6.16 20.75
C ASN A 455 -23.19 -7.67 20.99
N GLY A 456 -22.19 -8.09 21.79
CA GLY A 456 -21.94 -9.50 22.07
C GLY A 456 -21.48 -10.31 20.85
N MET A 457 -20.87 -9.68 19.85
CA MET A 457 -20.31 -10.34 18.68
C MET A 457 -18.88 -9.88 18.40
N SER A 458 -18.05 -10.78 17.88
CA SER A 458 -16.73 -10.46 17.36
C SER A 458 -16.37 -11.31 16.15
N ILE A 459 -15.38 -10.87 15.39
CA ILE A 459 -14.77 -11.64 14.30
C ILE A 459 -13.31 -11.82 14.66
N TYR A 460 -12.84 -13.06 14.68
CA TYR A 460 -11.44 -13.37 14.94
C TYR A 460 -10.97 -14.42 13.93
N ARG A 461 -9.87 -14.11 13.21
CA ARG A 461 -9.27 -14.98 12.18
C ARG A 461 -10.25 -15.54 11.14
N GLY A 462 -11.27 -14.74 10.79
CA GLY A 462 -12.29 -15.09 9.78
C GLY A 462 -13.51 -15.84 10.35
N GLU A 463 -13.51 -16.17 11.63
CA GLU A 463 -14.61 -16.84 12.32
C GLU A 463 -15.47 -15.84 13.11
N VAL A 464 -16.78 -16.05 13.12
CA VAL A 464 -17.75 -15.20 13.83
C VAL A 464 -18.09 -15.82 15.17
N PHE A 465 -17.88 -15.06 16.24
CA PHE A 465 -18.23 -15.43 17.60
C PHE A 465 -19.43 -14.62 18.06
N LYS A 466 -20.46 -15.29 18.56
CA LYS A 466 -21.69 -14.67 19.07
C LYS A 466 -21.94 -15.16 20.48
N ALA A 467 -22.12 -14.22 21.40
CA ALA A 467 -22.36 -14.48 22.79
C ALA A 467 -23.58 -15.39 23.01
N ARG A 468 -23.43 -16.30 23.96
CA ARG A 468 -24.47 -17.17 24.50
C ARG A 468 -24.92 -16.61 25.85
N ASP A 469 -26.20 -16.76 26.15
CA ASP A 469 -26.68 -16.51 27.52
C ASP A 469 -26.27 -17.68 28.42
N ARG A 470 -25.34 -17.40 29.34
CA ARG A 470 -24.80 -18.37 30.28
C ARG A 470 -25.32 -18.22 31.71
N LEU A 471 -26.35 -17.40 31.92
CA LEU A 471 -26.92 -17.20 33.23
C LEU A 471 -27.48 -18.50 33.82
N SER A 472 -28.01 -19.38 32.99
CA SER A 472 -28.51 -20.69 33.43
C SER A 472 -27.38 -21.62 33.90
N ASP A 473 -26.20 -21.57 33.28
CA ASP A 473 -25.02 -22.36 33.67
C ASP A 473 -24.47 -21.88 35.01
N LEU A 474 -24.33 -20.56 35.16
CA LEU A 474 -23.95 -19.91 36.43
C LEU A 474 -24.91 -20.35 37.53
N ARG A 475 -26.22 -20.25 37.28
CA ARG A 475 -27.25 -20.68 38.23
C ARG A 475 -27.12 -22.16 38.56
N LYS A 476 -27.01 -23.06 37.59
CA LYS A 476 -26.85 -24.50 37.87
C LYS A 476 -25.62 -24.81 38.72
N THR A 477 -24.52 -24.09 38.51
CA THR A 477 -23.25 -24.30 39.22
C THR A 477 -23.27 -23.73 40.64
N THR A 478 -24.09 -22.70 40.88
CA THR A 478 -24.08 -21.91 42.14
C THR A 478 -25.36 -22.04 42.99
N VAL A 479 -26.49 -22.40 42.37
CA VAL A 479 -27.81 -22.56 43.00
C VAL A 479 -27.90 -23.95 43.60
N GLY A 480 -27.89 -23.98 44.93
CA GLY A 480 -27.63 -25.15 45.78
C GLY A 480 -26.72 -24.75 46.94
N LYS A 481 -25.81 -23.79 46.70
CA LYS A 481 -24.92 -23.17 47.71
C LYS A 481 -25.27 -21.69 47.99
N SER A 482 -25.96 -21.00 47.10
CA SER A 482 -26.46 -19.62 47.34
C SER A 482 -27.70 -19.27 46.49
N LYS A 483 -28.71 -18.60 47.06
CA LYS A 483 -29.95 -18.19 46.37
C LYS A 483 -29.92 -16.69 46.03
N TRP A 484 -29.16 -16.29 45.02
CA TRP A 484 -29.10 -14.89 44.55
C TRP A 484 -30.07 -14.65 43.38
N ASN A 485 -30.68 -13.46 43.34
CA ASN A 485 -31.63 -13.05 42.29
C ASN A 485 -30.90 -12.41 41.10
N TRP A 486 -30.10 -13.22 40.40
CA TRP A 486 -29.26 -12.83 39.26
C TRP A 486 -30.01 -12.36 38.01
#